data_AF-A0A9P6UEE9-F1
#
_entry.id   AF-A0A9P6UEE9-F1
#
_cell.length_a   1.000
_cell.length_b   1.000
_cell.length_c   1.000
_cell.angle_alpha   90.00
_cell.angle_beta   90.00
_cell.angle_gamma   90.00
#
_symmetry.space_group_name_H-M   'P 1'
#
loop_
_entity.id
_entity.type
_entity.pdbx_description
1 polymer ?
#
loop_
_entity_poly.entity_id
_entity_poly.type
_entity_poly.pdbx_seq_one_letter_code
_entity_poly.pdbx_strand_id
1 'polypeptide(L)'
;MAIAWTLGLVLNHLESIYKIRASPFIFCFSLVSLVAAAIVVRTLNETHHADQDPFKALIAFLSFNCIHFVVESWPRGRFAVQKNSSVGEYEKANFFSRISFHFMQPIVSLGYKRPLVQEDIDSLMPKEMQAEQSHLRLSTVWNAKKAKCTYNDTTPSLMKTILFSFKTRWVPLILIRILASIMTYVSPQLLKSLLG
;
A
#
# COMPACT_ATOMS: atom_id res chain seq x y z
N MET A 1 7.85 11.54 20.44
CA MET A 1 8.38 11.10 19.13
C MET A 1 9.35 9.92 19.27
N ALA A 2 10.48 10.04 20.00
CA ALA A 2 11.48 8.97 20.08
C ALA A 2 10.94 7.58 20.48
N ILE A 3 10.00 7.51 21.44
CA ILE A 3 9.38 6.23 21.88
C ILE A 3 8.60 5.53 20.74
N ALA A 4 7.90 6.30 19.92
CA ALA A 4 7.16 5.74 18.78
C ALA A 4 8.11 5.21 17.69
N TRP A 5 9.26 5.87 17.51
CA TRP A 5 10.30 5.46 16.58
C TRP A 5 11.04 4.20 17.01
N THR A 6 11.42 4.11 18.29
CA THR A 6 12.05 2.90 18.84
C THR A 6 11.10 1.72 18.80
N LEU A 7 9.83 1.92 19.18
CA LEU A 7 8.81 0.88 19.07
C LEU A 7 8.57 0.47 17.62
N GLY A 8 8.52 1.43 16.68
CA GLY A 8 8.36 1.16 15.25
C GLY A 8 9.50 0.32 14.69
N LEU A 9 10.75 0.60 15.06
CA LEU A 9 11.92 -0.19 14.67
C LEU A 9 11.91 -1.60 15.26
N VAL A 10 11.60 -1.74 16.54
CA VAL A 10 11.51 -3.06 17.20
C VAL A 10 10.39 -3.89 16.57
N LEU A 11 9.23 -3.28 16.32
CA LEU A 11 8.12 -3.95 15.66
C LEU A 11 8.48 -4.37 14.24
N ASN A 12 9.16 -3.50 13.48
CA ASN A 12 9.65 -3.81 12.15
C ASN A 12 10.59 -5.03 12.17
N HIS A 13 11.54 -5.06 13.11
CA HIS A 13 12.46 -6.17 13.28
C HIS A 13 11.73 -7.48 13.61
N LEU A 14 10.79 -7.47 14.57
CA LEU A 14 9.98 -8.64 14.90
C LEU A 14 9.14 -9.11 13.71
N GLU A 15 8.53 -8.18 12.96
CA GLU A 15 7.78 -8.53 11.75
C GLU A 15 8.66 -9.13 10.67
N SER A 16 9.93 -8.72 10.56
CA SER A 16 10.86 -9.30 9.59
C SER A 16 11.20 -10.76 9.90
N ILE A 17 11.18 -11.14 11.18
CA ILE A 17 11.48 -12.49 11.64
C ILE A 17 10.26 -13.39 11.53
N TYR A 18 9.08 -12.92 11.95
CA TYR A 18 7.90 -13.78 12.12
C TYR A 18 6.86 -13.67 11.00
N LYS A 19 6.82 -12.57 10.24
CA LYS A 19 5.81 -12.37 9.20
C LYS A 19 6.42 -12.43 7.81
N ILE A 20 5.63 -12.95 6.87
CA ILE A 20 6.01 -13.05 5.45
C ILE A 20 6.07 -11.66 4.78
N ARG A 21 5.34 -10.68 5.32
CA ARG A 21 5.17 -9.34 4.73
C ARG A 21 5.28 -8.24 5.80
N ALA A 22 5.85 -7.11 5.40
CA ALA A 22 5.83 -5.86 6.18
C ALA A 22 4.41 -5.32 6.42
N SER A 23 4.13 -4.81 7.62
CA SER A 23 2.83 -4.23 7.95
C SER A 23 2.54 -2.97 7.12
N PRO A 24 1.37 -2.90 6.45
CA PRO A 24 0.94 -1.69 5.76
C PRO A 24 0.85 -0.46 6.67
N PHE A 25 0.58 -0.67 7.97
CA PHE A 25 0.44 0.43 8.92
C PHE A 25 1.79 1.08 9.27
N ILE A 26 2.85 0.27 9.41
CA ILE A 26 4.21 0.77 9.66
C ILE A 26 4.71 1.54 8.44
N PHE A 27 4.43 1.02 7.24
CA PHE A 27 4.71 1.73 6.00
C PHE A 27 3.99 3.09 5.93
N CYS A 28 2.67 3.12 6.16
CA CYS A 28 1.91 4.38 6.15
C CYS A 28 2.39 5.38 7.21
N PHE A 29 2.68 4.91 8.42
CA PHE A 29 3.25 5.74 9.49
C PHE A 29 4.59 6.34 9.08
N SER A 30 5.47 5.53 8.50
CA SER A 30 6.80 5.96 8.03
C SER A 30 6.68 7.00 6.92
N LEU A 31 5.76 6.80 5.97
CA LEU A 31 5.49 7.75 4.89
C LEU A 31 4.95 9.08 5.41
N VAL A 32 3.95 9.05 6.28
CA VAL A 32 3.36 10.28 6.86
C VAL A 32 4.40 11.03 7.69
N SER A 33 5.20 10.32 8.50
CA SER A 33 6.23 10.97 9.30
C SER A 33 7.36 11.56 8.44
N LEU A 34 7.73 10.90 7.34
CA LEU A 34 8.71 11.42 6.38
C LEU A 34 8.21 12.73 5.75
N VAL A 35 6.95 12.76 5.30
CA VAL A 35 6.34 13.97 4.70
C VAL A 35 6.24 15.09 5.73
N ALA A 36 5.80 14.79 6.95
CA ALA A 36 5.72 15.77 8.03
C ALA A 36 7.10 16.36 8.37
N ALA A 37 8.14 15.51 8.48
CA ALA A 37 9.50 15.96 8.71
C ALA A 37 10.01 16.87 7.57
N ALA A 38 9.71 16.51 6.32
CA ALA A 38 10.08 17.33 5.16
C ALA A 38 9.39 18.70 5.16
N ILE A 39 8.10 18.76 5.51
CA ILE A 39 7.36 20.02 5.64
C ILE A 39 7.97 20.89 6.74
N VAL A 40 8.25 20.31 7.92
CA VAL A 40 8.87 21.06 9.04
C VAL A 40 10.24 21.63 8.65
N VAL A 41 11.10 20.82 8.03
CA VAL A 41 12.42 21.29 7.57
C VAL A 41 12.28 22.41 6.54
N ARG A 42 11.35 22.28 5.59
CA ARG A 42 11.08 23.33 4.60
C ARG A 42 10.59 24.61 5.27
N THR A 43 9.63 24.52 6.18
CA THR A 43 9.08 25.70 6.88
C THR A 43 10.17 26.43 7.69
N LEU A 44 11.07 25.69 8.36
CA LEU A 44 12.19 26.32 9.08
C LEU A 44 13.23 26.98 8.15
N ASN A 45 13.42 26.42 6.96
CA ASN A 45 14.32 27.03 5.97
C ASN A 45 13.79 28.38 5.48
N GLU A 46 12.48 28.48 5.24
CA GLU A 46 11.82 29.72 4.80
C GLU A 46 11.80 30.79 5.90
N THR A 47 11.80 30.43 7.18
CA THR A 47 11.81 31.39 8.30
C THR A 47 13.21 31.90 8.68
N HIS A 48 14.24 31.64 7.87
CA HIS A 48 15.63 32.09 8.08
C HIS A 48 16.27 31.67 9.42
N HIS A 49 15.76 30.62 10.07
CA HIS A 49 16.37 30.01 11.25
C HIS A 49 17.40 28.91 10.91
N ALA A 50 17.95 28.94 9.69
CA ALA A 50 18.83 27.90 9.17
C ALA A 50 20.16 27.75 9.93
N ASP A 51 20.61 28.80 10.63
CA ASP A 51 21.88 28.80 11.36
C ASP A 51 21.77 28.25 12.80
N GLN A 52 20.57 27.92 13.26
CA GLN A 52 20.34 27.46 14.63
C GLN A 52 20.54 25.93 14.75
N ASP A 53 21.11 25.49 15.87
CA ASP A 53 21.25 24.07 16.24
C ASP A 53 19.98 23.19 16.06
N PRO A 54 18.75 23.66 16.35
CA PRO A 54 17.52 22.90 16.04
C PRO A 54 17.38 22.53 14.56
N PHE A 55 17.86 23.35 13.62
CA PHE A 55 17.79 23.05 12.20
C PHE A 55 18.65 21.83 11.84
N LYS A 56 19.89 21.76 12.36
CA LYS A 56 20.80 20.61 12.18
C LYS A 56 20.19 19.32 12.75
N ALA A 57 19.55 19.40 13.93
CA ALA A 57 18.88 18.26 14.54
C ALA A 57 17.69 17.74 13.71
N LEU A 58 16.92 18.64 13.09
CA LEU A 58 15.79 18.28 12.23
C LEU A 58 16.22 17.67 10.89
N ILE A 59 17.34 18.13 10.30
CA ILE A 59 17.95 17.50 9.12
C ILE A 59 18.42 16.07 9.45
N ALA A 60 19.07 15.88 10.60
CA ALA A 60 19.46 14.55 11.06
C ALA A 60 18.24 13.64 11.27
N PHE A 61 17.16 14.18 11.85
CA PHE A 61 15.90 13.46 12.00
C PHE A 61 15.28 13.09 10.65
N LEU A 62 15.25 14.00 9.68
CA LEU A 62 14.77 13.72 8.32
C LEU A 62 15.58 12.61 7.65
N SER A 63 16.91 12.67 7.77
CA SER A 63 17.81 11.65 7.22
C SER A 63 17.55 10.26 7.83
N PHE A 64 17.33 10.21 9.15
CA PHE A 64 16.94 8.99 9.84
C PHE A 64 15.58 8.44 9.36
N ASN A 65 14.58 9.31 9.16
CA ASN A 65 13.28 8.93 8.60
C ASN A 65 13.43 8.35 7.18
N CYS A 66 14.27 8.96 6.34
CA CYS A 66 14.56 8.45 5.00
C CYS A 66 15.15 7.04 5.05
N ILE A 67 16.15 6.82 5.90
CA ILE A 67 16.78 5.50 6.07
C ILE A 67 15.75 4.47 6.54
N HIS A 68 14.94 4.81 7.55
CA HIS A 68 13.88 3.91 8.03
C HIS A 68 12.86 3.57 6.93
N PHE A 69 12.44 4.55 6.15
CA PHE A 69 11.50 4.34 5.05
C PHE A 69 12.09 3.44 3.95
N VAL A 70 13.37 3.61 3.61
CA VAL A 70 14.07 2.75 2.64
C VAL A 70 14.16 1.32 3.15
N VAL A 71 14.56 1.12 4.41
CA VAL A 71 14.64 -0.21 5.04
C VAL A 71 13.28 -0.90 5.02
N GLU A 72 12.20 -0.17 5.30
CA GLU A 72 10.85 -0.73 5.30
C GLU A 72 10.33 -1.04 3.89
N SER A 73 10.69 -0.21 2.91
CA SER A 73 10.29 -0.38 1.51
C SER A 73 11.06 -1.51 0.82
N TRP A 74 12.22 -1.90 1.36
CA TRP A 74 13.10 -2.89 0.74
C TRP A 74 12.44 -4.28 0.68
N PRO A 75 12.55 -5.01 -0.45
CA PRO A 75 11.99 -6.35 -0.58
C PRO A 75 12.65 -7.32 0.43
N ARG A 76 11.84 -7.99 1.25
CA ARG A 76 12.28 -8.87 2.35
C ARG A 76 12.71 -10.29 1.91
N GLY A 77 13.05 -10.48 0.64
CA GLY A 77 13.28 -11.79 0.00
C GLY A 77 14.44 -12.65 0.57
N ARG A 78 15.16 -12.19 1.59
CA ARG A 78 16.30 -12.91 2.21
C ARG A 78 15.93 -13.72 3.46
N PHE A 79 14.77 -13.49 4.07
CA PHE A 79 14.40 -14.15 5.33
C PHE A 79 13.85 -15.57 5.12
N ALA A 80 14.22 -16.49 6.01
CA ALA A 80 13.83 -17.90 5.95
C ALA A 80 12.31 -18.11 5.91
N VAL A 81 11.54 -17.29 6.63
CA VAL A 81 10.07 -17.35 6.65
C VAL A 81 9.47 -17.08 5.27
N GLN A 82 10.03 -16.14 4.51
CA GLN A 82 9.54 -15.83 3.18
C GLN A 82 9.93 -16.93 2.17
N LYS A 83 11.15 -17.48 2.28
CA LYS A 83 11.63 -18.57 1.42
C LYS A 83 10.86 -19.87 1.61
N ASN A 84 10.51 -20.20 2.85
CA ASN A 84 9.80 -21.44 3.20
C ASN A 84 8.28 -21.34 3.02
N SER A 85 7.75 -20.18 2.65
CA SER A 85 6.31 -19.99 2.47
C SER A 85 5.85 -20.39 1.06
N SER A 86 4.84 -21.25 0.98
CA SER A 86 4.19 -21.71 -0.26
C SER A 86 3.22 -20.69 -0.87
N VAL A 87 3.30 -19.44 -0.41
CA VAL A 87 2.36 -18.38 -0.74
C VAL A 87 2.80 -17.66 -2.03
N GLY A 88 1.85 -17.23 -2.85
CA GLY A 88 2.09 -16.51 -4.10
C GLY A 88 2.90 -15.22 -3.94
N GLU A 89 3.55 -14.78 -5.02
CA GLU A 89 4.47 -13.63 -5.01
C GLU A 89 3.77 -12.32 -4.62
N TYR A 90 2.52 -12.14 -5.03
CA TYR A 90 1.70 -11.00 -4.65
C TYR A 90 1.49 -10.90 -3.11
N GLU A 91 1.28 -12.04 -2.45
CA GLU A 91 1.05 -12.06 -1.00
C GLU A 91 2.35 -11.76 -0.23
N LYS A 92 3.50 -12.22 -0.75
CA LYS A 92 4.85 -11.90 -0.26
C LYS A 92 5.26 -10.45 -0.48
N ALA A 93 4.64 -9.76 -1.45
CA ALA A 93 4.99 -8.39 -1.79
C ALA A 93 4.64 -7.39 -0.67
N ASN A 94 5.64 -6.60 -0.25
CA ASN A 94 5.45 -5.43 0.62
C ASN A 94 4.52 -4.40 -0.04
N PHE A 95 3.96 -3.50 0.77
CA PHE A 95 3.03 -2.48 0.27
C PHE A 95 3.64 -1.62 -0.85
N PHE A 96 4.90 -1.19 -0.72
CA PHE A 96 5.62 -0.47 -1.77
C PHE A 96 5.73 -1.30 -3.06
N SER A 97 6.16 -2.57 -2.95
CA SER A 97 6.28 -3.49 -4.09
C SER A 97 4.95 -3.72 -4.82
N ARG A 98 3.82 -3.68 -4.11
CA ARG A 98 2.48 -3.76 -4.72
C ARG A 98 2.11 -2.50 -5.50
N ILE A 99 2.47 -1.32 -4.99
CA ILE A 99 2.20 -0.04 -5.66
C ILE A 99 3.08 0.11 -6.91
N SER A 100 4.36 -0.24 -6.81
CA SER A 100 5.31 -0.13 -7.93
C SER A 100 5.28 -1.33 -8.88
N PHE A 101 4.43 -2.32 -8.63
CA PHE A 101 4.37 -3.59 -9.37
C PHE A 101 5.70 -4.36 -9.41
N HIS A 102 6.63 -4.10 -8.48
CA HIS A 102 7.93 -4.75 -8.44
C HIS A 102 7.83 -6.27 -8.28
N PHE A 103 6.77 -6.78 -7.65
CA PHE A 103 6.54 -8.22 -7.52
C PHE A 103 6.34 -8.92 -8.88
N MET A 104 6.01 -8.21 -9.95
CA MET A 104 5.87 -8.79 -11.30
C MET A 104 7.22 -8.90 -12.04
N GLN A 105 8.28 -8.26 -11.54
CA GLN A 105 9.58 -8.26 -12.21
C GLN A 105 10.16 -9.67 -12.46
N PRO A 106 10.05 -10.65 -11.54
CA PRO A 106 10.53 -12.01 -11.77
C PRO A 106 9.86 -12.68 -12.96
N ILE A 107 8.52 -12.61 -13.08
CA ILE A 107 7.81 -13.22 -14.21
C ILE A 107 8.11 -12.51 -15.54
N VAL A 108 8.23 -11.18 -15.53
CA VAL A 108 8.62 -10.43 -16.74
C VAL A 108 10.00 -10.88 -17.23
N SER A 109 10.95 -11.07 -16.30
CA SER A 109 12.28 -11.57 -16.64
C SER A 109 12.29 -13.03 -17.09
N LEU A 110 11.36 -13.86 -16.58
CA LEU A 110 11.20 -15.25 -16.98
C LEU A 110 10.64 -15.34 -18.39
N GLY A 111 9.62 -14.54 -18.71
CA GLY A 111 9.01 -14.44 -20.03
C GLY A 111 9.98 -13.94 -21.10
N TYR A 112 10.96 -13.13 -20.72
CA TYR A 112 12.05 -12.73 -21.62
C TYR A 112 12.98 -13.90 -21.97
N LYS A 113 13.19 -14.85 -21.06
CA LYS A 113 14.09 -15.99 -21.24
C LYS A 113 13.43 -17.18 -21.94
N ARG A 114 12.16 -17.44 -21.62
CA ARG A 114 11.38 -18.56 -22.18
C ARG A 114 9.90 -18.19 -22.31
N PRO A 115 9.16 -18.82 -23.24
CA PRO A 115 7.70 -18.74 -23.24
C PRO A 115 7.13 -19.18 -21.88
N LEU A 116 6.21 -18.38 -21.36
CA LEU A 116 5.54 -18.65 -20.09
C LEU A 116 4.54 -19.80 -20.25
N VAL A 117 4.46 -20.66 -19.25
CA VAL A 117 3.47 -21.75 -19.16
C VAL A 117 2.45 -21.40 -18.08
N GLN A 118 1.28 -22.05 -18.10
CA GLN A 118 0.17 -21.74 -17.19
C GLN A 118 0.56 -21.83 -15.71
N GLU A 119 1.42 -22.80 -15.35
CA GLU A 119 1.88 -23.00 -13.99
C GLU A 119 2.72 -21.82 -13.46
N ASP A 120 3.40 -21.09 -14.35
CA ASP A 120 4.16 -19.89 -13.99
C ASP A 120 3.23 -18.72 -13.61
N ILE A 121 2.00 -18.70 -14.14
CA ILE A 121 1.03 -17.62 -13.99
C ILE A 121 0.10 -17.85 -12.80
N ASP A 122 -0.30 -19.10 -12.55
CA ASP A 122 -1.29 -19.45 -11.54
C ASP A 122 -0.92 -18.99 -10.12
N SER A 123 0.38 -18.88 -9.82
CA SER A 123 0.89 -18.45 -8.51
C SER A 123 0.87 -16.93 -8.27
N LEU A 124 0.58 -16.12 -9.30
CA LEU A 124 0.61 -14.66 -9.22
C LEU A 124 -0.72 -14.03 -8.82
N MET A 125 -1.84 -14.72 -9.07
CA MET A 125 -3.15 -14.16 -8.80
C MET A 125 -3.41 -14.09 -7.28
N PRO A 126 -3.85 -12.93 -6.75
CA PRO A 126 -4.28 -12.86 -5.36
C PRO A 126 -5.42 -13.86 -5.11
N LYS A 127 -5.38 -14.61 -4.00
CA LYS A 127 -6.47 -15.55 -3.62
C LYS A 127 -7.84 -14.88 -3.62
N GLU A 128 -7.84 -13.61 -3.21
CA GLU A 128 -8.96 -12.70 -3.20
C GLU A 128 -9.67 -12.47 -4.54
N MET A 129 -9.00 -12.73 -5.67
CA MET A 129 -9.53 -12.59 -7.02
C MET A 129 -9.96 -13.93 -7.63
N GLN A 130 -9.75 -15.04 -6.92
CA GLN A 130 -10.23 -16.35 -7.36
C GLN A 130 -11.76 -16.36 -7.45
N ALA A 131 -12.26 -17.08 -8.45
CA ALA A 131 -13.69 -17.19 -8.73
C ALA A 131 -14.46 -17.76 -7.54
N GLU A 132 -13.90 -18.78 -6.87
CA GLU A 132 -14.49 -19.41 -5.68
C GLU A 132 -14.68 -18.39 -4.54
N GLN A 133 -13.62 -17.65 -4.19
CA GLN A 133 -13.70 -16.64 -3.12
C GLN A 133 -14.68 -15.52 -3.47
N SER A 134 -14.69 -15.08 -4.72
CA SER A 134 -15.62 -14.05 -5.21
C SER A 134 -17.06 -14.53 -5.17
N HIS A 135 -17.30 -15.79 -5.53
CA HIS A 135 -18.61 -16.43 -5.46
C HIS A 135 -19.11 -16.58 -4.02
N LEU A 136 -18.27 -17.07 -3.11
CA LEU A 136 -18.60 -17.20 -1.68
C LEU A 136 -18.95 -15.84 -1.04
N ARG A 137 -18.20 -14.80 -1.38
CA ARG A 137 -18.47 -13.44 -0.89
C ARG A 137 -19.79 -12.89 -1.43
N LEU A 138 -20.09 -13.14 -2.71
CA LEU A 138 -21.32 -12.67 -3.31
C LEU A 138 -22.54 -13.45 -2.76
N SER A 139 -22.43 -14.77 -2.64
CA SER A 139 -23.52 -15.64 -2.18
C SER A 139 -23.89 -15.39 -0.72
N THR A 140 -22.91 -15.16 0.16
CA THR A 140 -23.15 -14.81 1.56
C THR A 140 -23.93 -13.49 1.71
N VAL A 141 -23.52 -12.44 0.99
CA VAL A 141 -24.22 -11.14 1.01
C VAL A 141 -25.59 -11.24 0.36
N TRP A 142 -25.72 -12.00 -0.73
CA TRP A 142 -26.98 -12.24 -1.40
C TRP A 142 -27.99 -12.95 -0.49
N ASN A 143 -27.57 -14.03 0.18
CA ASN A 143 -28.42 -14.80 1.08
C ASN A 143 -28.86 -13.97 2.28
N ALA A 144 -27.96 -13.16 2.87
CA ALA A 144 -28.30 -12.24 3.94
C ALA A 144 -29.33 -11.18 3.50
N LYS A 145 -29.20 -10.67 2.27
CA LYS A 145 -30.16 -9.70 1.71
C LYS A 145 -31.50 -10.35 1.37
N LYS A 146 -31.49 -11.57 0.83
CA LYS A 146 -32.70 -12.35 0.53
C LYS A 146 -33.51 -12.57 1.81
N ALA A 147 -32.87 -12.99 2.91
CA ALA A 147 -33.54 -13.17 4.20
C ALA A 147 -34.18 -11.88 4.74
N LYS A 148 -33.48 -10.74 4.63
CA LYS A 148 -34.03 -9.43 5.03
C LYS A 148 -35.20 -8.97 4.15
N CYS A 149 -35.12 -9.24 2.85
CA CYS A 149 -36.16 -8.89 1.89
C CYS A 149 -37.43 -9.74 2.07
N THR A 150 -37.31 -11.02 2.44
CA THR A 150 -38.45 -11.87 2.79
C THR A 150 -39.21 -11.34 4.01
N TYR A 151 -38.51 -10.76 5.00
CA TYR A 151 -39.14 -10.15 6.18
C TYR A 151 -39.84 -8.81 5.87
N ASN A 152 -39.26 -8.00 4.97
CA ASN A 152 -39.76 -6.66 4.63
C ASN A 152 -40.68 -6.63 3.39
N ASP A 153 -41.03 -7.78 2.80
CA ASP A 153 -41.84 -7.90 1.57
C ASP A 153 -41.33 -7.03 0.40
N THR A 154 -39.99 -6.95 0.26
CA THR A 154 -39.32 -6.12 -0.76
C THR A 154 -38.53 -6.98 -1.75
N THR A 155 -38.41 -6.53 -3.00
CA THR A 155 -37.66 -7.27 -4.02
C THR A 155 -36.14 -7.06 -3.88
N PRO A 156 -35.33 -8.14 -3.77
CA PRO A 156 -33.89 -8.01 -3.68
C PRO A 156 -33.28 -7.67 -5.05
N SER A 157 -32.65 -6.51 -5.15
CA SER A 157 -31.91 -6.09 -6.36
C SER A 157 -30.50 -6.71 -6.40
N LEU A 158 -30.19 -7.45 -7.48
CA LEU A 158 -28.88 -8.07 -7.70
C LEU A 158 -27.77 -7.02 -7.88
N MET A 159 -27.99 -5.99 -8.71
CA MET A 159 -27.00 -4.96 -9.00
C MET A 159 -26.51 -4.24 -7.73
N LYS A 160 -27.43 -3.87 -6.83
CA LYS A 160 -27.06 -3.26 -5.54
C LYS A 160 -26.26 -4.22 -4.66
N THR A 161 -26.54 -5.52 -4.73
CA THR A 161 -25.80 -6.54 -3.97
C THR A 161 -24.37 -6.65 -4.48
N ILE A 162 -24.16 -6.74 -5.79
CA ILE A 162 -22.82 -6.77 -6.40
C ILE A 162 -22.02 -5.53 -5.98
N LEU A 163 -22.60 -4.35 -6.13
CA LEU A 163 -21.93 -3.10 -5.77
C LEU A 163 -21.55 -3.06 -4.29
N PHE A 164 -22.45 -3.50 -3.40
CA PHE A 164 -22.22 -3.53 -1.97
C PHE A 164 -21.18 -4.59 -1.56
N SER A 165 -21.19 -5.78 -2.18
CA SER A 165 -20.25 -6.88 -1.89
C SER A 165 -18.80 -6.49 -2.16
N PHE A 166 -18.56 -5.68 -3.20
CA PHE A 166 -17.22 -5.27 -3.62
C PHE A 166 -16.86 -3.83 -3.23
N LYS A 167 -17.72 -3.10 -2.49
CA LYS A 167 -17.51 -1.69 -2.14
C LYS A 167 -16.15 -1.39 -1.51
N THR A 168 -15.64 -2.30 -0.67
CA THR A 168 -14.35 -2.14 0.00
C THR A 168 -13.18 -2.02 -0.98
N ARG A 169 -13.28 -2.63 -2.17
CA ARG A 169 -12.28 -2.51 -3.24
C ARG A 169 -12.48 -1.26 -4.09
N TRP A 170 -13.73 -0.86 -4.32
CA TRP A 170 -14.05 0.33 -5.12
C TRP A 170 -13.68 1.64 -4.43
N VAL A 171 -13.83 1.73 -3.11
CA VAL A 171 -13.51 2.96 -2.34
C VAL A 171 -12.07 3.47 -2.57
N PRO A 172 -11.00 2.66 -2.37
CA PRO A 172 -9.64 3.14 -2.62
C PRO A 172 -9.39 3.47 -4.09
N LEU A 173 -10.00 2.75 -5.03
CA LEU A 173 -9.88 3.06 -6.47
C LEU A 173 -10.47 4.44 -6.80
N ILE A 174 -11.66 4.75 -6.27
CA ILE A 174 -12.30 6.05 -6.45
C ILE A 174 -11.46 7.15 -5.79
N LEU A 175 -10.93 6.90 -4.59
CA LEU A 175 -10.05 7.85 -3.89
C LEU A 175 -8.79 8.17 -4.70
N ILE A 176 -8.09 7.15 -5.21
CA ILE A 176 -6.91 7.32 -6.06
C ILE A 176 -7.28 8.07 -7.34
N ARG A 177 -8.44 7.76 -7.94
CA ARG A 177 -8.92 8.45 -9.15
C ARG A 177 -9.17 9.94 -8.89
N ILE A 178 -9.78 10.29 -7.76
CA ILE A 178 -9.99 11.69 -7.36
C ILE A 178 -8.66 12.40 -7.13
N LEU A 179 -7.73 11.78 -6.41
CA LEU A 179 -6.41 12.34 -6.15
C LEU A 179 -5.63 12.58 -7.46
N ALA A 180 -5.67 11.62 -8.39
CA ALA A 180 -5.06 11.77 -9.70
C ALA A 180 -5.65 12.94 -10.49
N SER A 181 -6.99 13.11 -10.46
CA SER A 181 -7.64 14.26 -11.08
C SER A 181 -7.18 15.59 -10.48
N ILE A 182 -7.05 15.68 -9.15
CA ILE A 182 -6.53 16.89 -8.48
C ILE A 182 -5.10 17.18 -8.95
N MET A 183 -4.23 16.17 -8.98
CA MET A 183 -2.84 16.35 -9.43
C MET A 183 -2.75 16.86 -10.88
N THR A 184 -3.63 16.40 -11.77
CA THR A 184 -3.70 16.89 -13.15
C THR A 184 -4.04 18.38 -13.21
N TYR A 185 -4.89 18.89 -12.32
CA TYR A 185 -5.20 20.33 -12.23
C TYR A 185 -4.10 21.15 -11.53
N VAL A 186 -3.42 20.56 -10.56
CA VAL A 186 -2.31 21.22 -9.84
C VAL A 186 -1.08 21.39 -10.72
N SER A 187 -0.82 20.45 -11.64
CA SER A 187 0.34 20.50 -12.55
C SER A 187 0.47 21.84 -13.33
N PRO A 188 -0.56 22.34 -14.06
CA PRO A 188 -0.47 23.62 -14.75
C PRO A 188 -0.41 24.82 -13.79
N GLN A 189 -0.98 24.73 -12.59
CA GLN A 189 -0.89 25.80 -11.59
C GLN A 189 0.53 25.94 -11.04
N LEU A 190 1.19 24.83 -10.73
CA LEU A 190 2.60 24.82 -10.34
C LEU A 190 3.49 25.36 -11.45
N LEU A 191 3.23 24.95 -12.70
CA LEU A 191 3.96 25.46 -13.86
C LEU A 191 3.77 26.97 -14.02
N LYS A 192 2.56 27.48 -13.80
CA LYS A 192 2.28 28.92 -13.81
C LYS A 192 3.07 29.64 -12.72
N SER A 193 3.04 29.17 -11.47
CA SER A 193 3.81 29.78 -10.37
C SER A 193 5.31 29.74 -10.58
N LEU A 194 5.83 28.77 -11.35
CA LEU A 194 7.24 28.71 -11.71
C LEU A 194 7.60 29.71 -12.83
N LEU A 195 6.66 30.03 -13.71
CA LEU A 195 6.84 30.95 -14.84
C LEU A 195 6.46 32.41 -14.51
N GLY A 196 5.66 32.66 -13.47
CA GLY A 196 5.17 33.99 -13.05
C GLY A 196 3.71 33.97 -12.60
#